data_AF-A0A449IHJ8-F1
#
_entry.id   AF-A0A449IHJ8-F1
#
_cell.length_a   1.000
_cell.length_b   1.000
_cell.length_c   1.000
_cell.angle_alpha   90.00
_cell.angle_beta   90.00
_cell.angle_gamma   90.00
#
_symmetry.space_group_name_H-M   'P 1'
#
loop_
_entity.id
_entity.type
_entity.pdbx_description
1 polymer ?
#
loop_
_entity_poly.entity_id
_entity_poly.type
_entity_poly.pdbx_seq_one_letter_code
_entity_poly.pdbx_strand_id
1 'polypeptide(L)'
;MGRQARSHWYALYTSVQAQLDSYEGKDSINLLIRTLADEQGYEAKVVSRMLKAGNFLKRVAGPLTIEQVSCGYAHIEQLERLHQLNREVAVSLVQSTLANQQTLLDLRNITERYAENVGTPTTTARGRARSRVAEHERRCGEALEISGPGFFGYPGGELIRVVRSDLFSQFFMIQMNGRPRAAIFVRVGDTSRKEERAAADLLKLASFARTYFEKVWYIFPNGSSLAHELAFYGHSVKALGEWLYLGTLSQDSKSIDPFKNRGRALERELMDGVDPMRWDGFNLSTQRKSHGSLRHALSDQLEKPEE
;
A
#
# COMPACT_ATOMS: atom_id res chain seq x y z
N MET A 1 -14.10 37.80 -12.00
CA MET A 1 -14.26 37.90 -10.53
C MET A 1 -14.45 36.48 -9.99
N GLY A 2 -13.61 36.07 -9.04
CA GLY A 2 -13.62 34.70 -8.48
C GLY A 2 -14.80 34.45 -7.54
N ARG A 3 -15.18 33.18 -7.37
CA ARG A 3 -16.27 32.80 -6.46
C ARG A 3 -15.82 32.82 -5.00
N GLN A 4 -16.77 32.82 -4.08
CA GLN A 4 -16.53 32.84 -2.63
C GLN A 4 -15.47 31.79 -2.24
N ALA A 5 -14.40 32.27 -1.59
CA ALA A 5 -13.23 31.47 -1.31
C ALA A 5 -13.57 30.34 -0.33
N ARG A 6 -13.22 29.10 -0.69
CA ARG A 6 -13.25 27.96 0.23
C ARG A 6 -11.82 27.62 0.61
N SER A 7 -11.11 28.55 1.23
CA SER A 7 -9.67 28.47 1.54
C SER A 7 -9.34 27.73 2.85
N HIS A 8 -10.34 27.53 3.72
CA HIS A 8 -10.16 26.96 5.06
C HIS A 8 -9.45 25.60 5.08
N TRP A 9 -9.62 24.78 4.04
CA TRP A 9 -8.94 23.49 3.95
C TRP A 9 -7.42 23.62 3.80
N TYR A 10 -6.92 24.69 3.17
CA TYR A 10 -5.49 24.84 2.91
C TYR A 10 -4.76 25.29 4.17
N ALA A 11 -5.40 26.15 4.99
CA ALA A 11 -4.92 26.47 6.33
C ALA A 11 -4.83 25.21 7.20
N LEU A 12 -5.87 24.37 7.18
CA LEU A 12 -5.86 23.08 7.87
C LEU A 12 -4.73 22.17 7.36
N TYR A 13 -4.56 22.05 6.04
CA TYR A 13 -3.45 21.32 5.44
C TYR A 13 -2.09 21.82 5.94
N THR A 14 -1.84 23.14 5.95
CA THR A 14 -0.56 23.69 6.40
C THR A 14 -0.29 23.40 7.87
N SER A 15 -1.31 23.48 8.73
CA SER A 15 -1.19 23.19 10.15
C SER A 15 -0.92 21.69 10.40
N VAL A 16 -1.72 20.81 9.80
CA VAL A 16 -1.57 19.36 9.95
C VAL A 16 -0.24 18.91 9.37
N GLN A 17 0.16 19.39 8.18
CA GLN A 17 1.43 19.03 7.56
C GLN A 17 2.63 19.45 8.42
N ALA A 18 2.60 20.64 9.04
CA ALA A 18 3.66 21.07 9.94
C ALA A 18 3.80 20.16 11.15
N GLN A 19 2.67 19.75 11.75
CA GLN A 19 2.65 18.82 12.88
C GLN A 19 3.14 17.43 12.49
N LEU A 20 2.79 16.95 11.29
CA LEU A 20 3.30 15.70 10.73
C LEU A 20 4.81 15.77 10.48
N ASP A 21 5.31 16.89 9.94
CA ASP A 21 6.73 17.09 9.63
C ASP A 21 7.58 17.20 10.92
N SER A 22 7.02 17.74 12.01
CA SER A 22 7.67 17.85 13.33
C SER A 22 7.42 16.66 14.25
N TYR A 23 6.74 15.62 13.77
CA TYR A 23 6.34 14.50 14.62
C TYR A 23 7.50 13.53 14.86
N GLU A 24 8.02 13.53 16.08
CA GLU A 24 9.06 12.60 16.56
C GLU A 24 8.48 11.48 17.47
N GLY A 25 7.15 11.40 17.57
CA GLY A 25 6.46 10.48 18.47
C GLY A 25 6.59 9.01 18.06
N LYS A 26 6.31 8.11 19.03
CA LYS A 26 6.36 6.65 18.83
C LYS A 26 5.12 6.07 18.15
N ASP A 27 4.00 6.80 18.13
CA ASP A 27 2.72 6.34 17.55
C ASP A 27 2.69 6.50 16.02
N SER A 28 1.80 5.78 15.33
CA SER A 28 1.71 5.85 13.87
C SER A 28 1.19 7.21 13.35
N ILE A 29 1.72 7.67 12.22
CA ILE A 29 1.27 8.88 11.49
C ILE A 29 -0.25 8.82 11.20
N ASN A 30 -0.79 7.63 10.97
CA ASN A 30 -2.23 7.45 10.71
C ASN A 30 -3.09 7.69 11.97
N LEU A 31 -2.59 7.33 13.15
CA LEU A 31 -3.25 7.65 14.41
C LEU A 31 -3.21 9.16 14.63
N LEU A 32 -2.05 9.79 14.41
CA LEU A 32 -1.91 11.24 14.47
C LEU A 32 -2.88 11.95 13.53
N ILE A 33 -3.02 11.51 12.27
CA ILE A 33 -4.00 12.08 11.33
C ILE A 33 -5.44 11.92 11.83
N ARG A 34 -5.78 10.82 12.52
CA ARG A 34 -7.11 10.65 13.11
C ARG A 34 -7.33 11.62 14.26
N THR A 35 -6.39 11.71 15.19
CA THR A 35 -6.46 12.64 16.32
C THR A 35 -6.60 14.08 15.83
N LEU A 36 -5.74 14.49 14.89
CA LEU A 36 -5.79 15.83 14.29
C LEU A 36 -7.08 16.09 13.51
N ALA A 37 -7.68 15.06 12.91
CA ALA A 37 -8.96 15.19 12.23
C ALA A 37 -10.10 15.39 13.24
N ASP A 38 -10.13 14.58 14.30
CA ASP A 38 -11.15 14.64 15.35
C ASP A 38 -11.10 16.00 16.08
N GLU A 39 -9.90 16.51 16.40
CA GLU A 39 -9.70 17.84 17.00
C GLU A 39 -10.25 18.99 16.14
N GLN A 40 -10.24 18.81 14.82
CA GLN A 40 -10.66 19.81 13.84
C GLN A 40 -12.10 19.59 13.37
N GLY A 41 -12.81 18.60 13.93
CA GLY A 41 -14.18 18.27 13.57
C GLY A 41 -14.36 17.69 12.17
N TYR A 42 -13.31 17.06 11.62
CA TYR A 42 -13.33 16.41 10.31
C TYR A 42 -13.20 14.90 10.43
N GLU A 43 -13.77 14.16 9.47
CA GLU A 43 -13.41 12.76 9.31
C GLU A 43 -11.95 12.62 8.86
N ALA A 44 -11.22 11.65 9.41
CA ALA A 44 -9.83 11.37 9.03
C ALA A 44 -9.63 11.17 7.52
N LYS A 45 -10.63 10.61 6.82
CA LYS A 45 -10.63 10.46 5.36
C LYS A 45 -10.64 11.80 4.63
N VAL A 46 -11.35 12.80 5.16
CA VAL A 46 -11.41 14.15 4.58
C VAL A 46 -10.06 14.86 4.76
N VAL A 47 -9.47 14.80 5.95
CA VAL A 47 -8.14 15.34 6.22
C VAL A 47 -7.08 14.68 5.34
N SER A 48 -7.13 13.34 5.19
CA SER A 48 -6.23 12.61 4.28
C SER A 48 -6.31 13.11 2.83
N ARG A 49 -7.52 13.43 2.35
CA ARG A 49 -7.74 14.01 1.01
C ARG A 49 -7.19 15.43 0.90
N MET A 50 -7.36 16.24 1.93
CA MET A 50 -6.79 17.60 1.99
C MET A 50 -5.26 17.56 1.99
N LEU A 51 -4.65 16.66 2.78
CA LEU A 51 -3.20 16.42 2.79
C LEU A 51 -2.69 16.03 1.41
N LYS A 52 -3.39 15.11 0.73
CA LYS A 52 -3.02 14.69 -0.63
C LYS A 52 -3.12 15.85 -1.63
N ALA A 53 -4.20 16.62 -1.59
CA ALA A 53 -4.39 17.79 -2.43
C ALA A 53 -3.31 18.86 -2.19
N GLY A 54 -3.01 19.17 -0.93
CA GLY A 54 -1.98 20.14 -0.55
C GLY A 54 -0.58 19.70 -1.00
N ASN A 55 -0.23 18.43 -0.82
CA ASN A 55 1.04 17.88 -1.29
C ASN A 55 1.18 17.91 -2.83
N PHE A 56 0.08 17.64 -3.56
CA PHE A 56 0.06 17.82 -5.01
C PHE A 56 0.31 19.28 -5.40
N LEU A 57 -0.35 20.24 -4.75
CA LEU A 57 -0.12 21.67 -5.00
C LEU A 57 1.33 22.08 -4.71
N LYS A 58 1.89 21.69 -3.56
CA LYS A 58 3.28 21.98 -3.19
C LYS A 58 4.28 21.53 -4.26
N ARG A 59 4.02 20.37 -4.87
CA ARG A 59 4.87 19.82 -5.95
C ARG A 59 4.71 20.54 -7.28
N VAL A 60 3.51 21.01 -7.62
CA VAL A 60 3.20 21.57 -8.95
C VAL A 60 3.35 23.09 -8.99
N ALA A 61 2.97 23.78 -7.92
CA ALA A 61 2.96 25.24 -7.81
C ALA A 61 4.05 25.80 -6.88
N GLY A 62 4.74 24.93 -6.14
CA GLY A 62 5.70 25.34 -5.10
C GLY A 62 5.01 25.75 -3.79
N PRO A 63 5.76 26.38 -2.87
CA PRO A 63 5.20 26.91 -1.62
C PRO A 63 4.17 28.01 -1.91
N LEU A 64 2.95 27.86 -1.38
CA LEU A 64 1.87 28.85 -1.50
C LEU A 64 1.41 29.30 -0.11
N THR A 65 1.04 30.58 0.01
CA THR A 65 0.38 31.12 1.20
C THR A 65 -1.12 30.80 1.21
N ILE A 66 -1.78 30.97 2.36
CA ILE A 66 -3.21 30.65 2.51
C ILE A 66 -4.08 31.53 1.60
N GLU A 67 -3.68 32.78 1.41
CA GLU A 67 -4.39 33.79 0.62
C GLU A 67 -4.34 33.47 -0.88
N GLN A 68 -3.30 32.75 -1.33
CA GLN A 68 -3.15 32.34 -2.72
C GLN A 68 -4.08 31.19 -3.11
N VAL A 69 -4.75 30.54 -2.13
CA VAL A 69 -5.63 29.39 -2.37
C VAL A 69 -7.08 29.76 -2.12
N SER A 70 -7.78 30.21 -3.16
CA SER A 70 -9.20 30.59 -3.08
C SER A 70 -10.17 29.45 -3.42
N CYS A 71 -9.68 28.33 -3.97
CA CYS A 71 -10.51 27.18 -4.33
C CYS A 71 -10.62 26.14 -3.19
N GLY A 72 -11.64 25.28 -3.26
CA GLY A 72 -11.76 24.13 -2.35
C GLY A 72 -10.89 22.94 -2.77
N TYR A 73 -10.47 22.09 -1.82
CA TYR A 73 -9.58 20.93 -2.05
C TYR A 73 -10.03 19.99 -3.17
N ALA A 74 -11.35 19.84 -3.38
CA ALA A 74 -11.89 19.01 -4.45
C ALA A 74 -11.49 19.50 -5.86
N HIS A 75 -11.25 20.80 -6.06
CA HIS A 75 -10.77 21.33 -7.33
C HIS A 75 -9.34 20.83 -7.60
N ILE A 76 -8.53 20.80 -6.55
CA ILE A 76 -7.15 20.32 -6.61
C ILE A 76 -7.11 18.82 -6.85
N GLU A 77 -8.02 18.03 -6.27
CA GLU A 77 -8.13 16.61 -6.59
C GLU A 77 -8.49 16.36 -8.06
N GLN A 78 -9.39 17.17 -8.63
CA GLN A 78 -9.68 17.09 -10.07
C GLN A 78 -8.48 17.52 -10.91
N LEU A 79 -7.75 18.55 -10.49
CA LEU A 79 -6.53 19.00 -11.15
C LEU A 79 -5.42 17.94 -11.10
N GLU A 80 -5.26 17.23 -9.97
CA GLU A 80 -4.37 16.08 -9.86
C GLU A 80 -4.78 14.96 -10.83
N ARG A 81 -6.09 14.69 -10.94
CA ARG A 81 -6.61 13.69 -11.87
C ARG A 81 -6.35 14.09 -13.32
N LEU A 82 -6.52 15.35 -13.68
CA LEU A 82 -6.18 15.87 -14.99
C LEU A 82 -4.67 15.80 -15.25
N HIS A 83 -3.84 16.14 -14.27
CA HIS A 83 -2.37 16.06 -14.37
C HIS A 83 -1.88 14.65 -14.66
N GLN A 84 -2.58 13.63 -14.18
CA GLN A 84 -2.30 12.23 -14.50
C GLN A 84 -2.67 11.84 -15.94
N LEU A 85 -3.59 12.55 -16.58
CA LEU A 85 -4.02 12.31 -17.97
C LEU A 85 -3.22 13.17 -18.96
N ASN A 86 -3.04 14.44 -18.63
CA ASN A 86 -2.28 15.40 -19.41
C ASN A 86 -1.64 16.42 -18.46
N ARG A 87 -0.30 16.31 -18.31
CA ARG A 87 0.48 17.15 -17.41
C ARG A 87 0.46 18.62 -17.82
N GLU A 88 0.66 18.90 -19.11
CA GLU A 88 0.77 20.27 -19.63
C GLU A 88 -0.50 21.08 -19.40
N VAL A 89 -1.65 20.46 -19.69
CA VAL A 89 -2.97 21.09 -19.51
C VAL A 89 -3.28 21.30 -18.03
N ALA A 90 -2.94 20.35 -17.17
CA ALA A 90 -3.17 20.53 -15.75
C ALA A 90 -2.30 21.66 -15.18
N VAL A 91 -1.02 21.74 -15.58
CA VAL A 91 -0.11 22.81 -15.14
C VAL A 91 -0.61 24.18 -15.61
N SER A 92 -1.10 24.31 -16.84
CA SER A 92 -1.64 25.58 -17.35
C SER A 92 -2.90 26.05 -16.62
N LEU A 93 -3.67 25.13 -16.02
CA LEU A 93 -4.88 25.42 -15.27
C LEU A 93 -4.65 25.68 -13.77
N VAL A 94 -3.44 25.52 -13.25
CA VAL A 94 -3.13 25.68 -11.80
C VAL A 94 -3.54 27.05 -11.30
N GLN A 95 -3.08 28.12 -11.95
CA GLN A 95 -3.29 29.49 -11.45
C GLN A 95 -4.77 29.89 -11.51
N SER A 96 -5.47 29.56 -12.59
CA SER A 96 -6.92 29.85 -12.71
C SER A 96 -7.76 29.00 -11.74
N THR A 97 -7.33 27.77 -11.43
CA THR A 97 -7.95 26.93 -10.41
C THR A 97 -7.74 27.51 -9.01
N LEU A 98 -6.51 27.90 -8.66
CA LEU A 98 -6.19 28.51 -7.36
C LEU A 98 -7.01 29.78 -7.11
N ALA A 99 -7.17 30.62 -8.14
CA ALA A 99 -7.99 31.84 -8.11
C ALA A 99 -9.51 31.57 -8.14
N ASN A 100 -9.95 30.31 -8.07
CA ASN A 100 -11.36 29.90 -8.08
C ASN A 100 -12.12 30.40 -9.33
N GLN A 101 -11.42 30.45 -10.47
CA GLN A 101 -11.96 30.83 -11.78
C GLN A 101 -12.50 29.62 -12.56
N GLN A 102 -12.10 28.41 -12.19
CA GLN A 102 -12.58 27.15 -12.76
C GLN A 102 -13.63 26.53 -11.86
N THR A 103 -14.77 26.12 -12.41
CA THR A 103 -15.74 25.33 -11.64
C THR A 103 -15.24 23.89 -11.46
N LEU A 104 -15.71 23.19 -10.42
CA LEU A 104 -15.55 21.73 -10.33
C LEU A 104 -16.09 21.00 -11.57
N LEU A 105 -17.20 21.49 -12.14
CA LEU A 105 -17.80 20.92 -13.33
C LEU A 105 -16.92 21.16 -14.57
N ASP A 106 -16.26 22.31 -14.68
CA ASP A 106 -15.37 22.65 -15.80
C ASP A 106 -14.14 21.75 -15.76
N LEU A 107 -13.51 21.64 -14.59
CA LEU A 107 -12.36 20.74 -14.38
C LEU A 107 -12.76 19.29 -14.67
N ARG A 108 -13.96 18.87 -14.25
CA ARG A 108 -14.48 17.54 -14.53
C ARG A 108 -14.71 17.32 -16.02
N ASN A 109 -15.34 18.26 -16.74
CA ASN A 109 -15.58 18.17 -18.17
C ASN A 109 -14.27 18.14 -18.97
N ILE A 110 -13.28 18.96 -18.60
CA ILE A 110 -11.94 18.92 -19.20
C ILE A 110 -11.31 17.55 -18.94
N THR A 111 -11.34 17.07 -17.70
CA THR A 111 -10.82 15.75 -17.33
C THR A 111 -11.51 14.62 -18.10
N GLU A 112 -12.82 14.69 -18.27
CA GLU A 112 -13.61 13.70 -19.03
C GLU A 112 -13.25 13.72 -20.51
N ARG A 113 -13.11 14.89 -21.15
CA ARG A 113 -12.64 14.99 -22.55
C ARG A 113 -11.26 14.36 -22.75
N TYR A 114 -10.31 14.63 -21.86
CA TYR A 114 -8.99 14.00 -21.93
C TYR A 114 -9.05 12.51 -21.58
N ALA A 115 -9.96 12.08 -20.71
CA ALA A 115 -10.17 10.67 -20.43
C ALA A 115 -10.80 9.91 -21.61
N GLU A 116 -11.69 10.55 -22.37
CA GLU A 116 -12.30 9.99 -23.59
C GLU A 116 -11.24 9.82 -24.70
N ASN A 117 -10.38 10.83 -24.88
CA ASN A 117 -9.26 10.76 -25.82
C ASN A 117 -8.19 9.72 -25.43
N VAL A 118 -8.12 9.35 -24.15
CA VAL A 118 -7.18 8.35 -23.59
C VAL A 118 -7.86 6.98 -23.38
N GLY A 119 -9.16 6.86 -23.64
CA GLY A 119 -9.97 5.66 -23.35
C GLY A 119 -10.53 5.64 -21.92
N THR A 120 -11.86 5.66 -21.83
CA THR A 120 -12.80 5.58 -20.68
C THR A 120 -12.27 5.36 -19.23
N PRO A 121 -12.87 6.02 -18.20
CA PRO A 121 -12.41 5.98 -16.80
C PRO A 121 -12.57 4.63 -16.06
N THR A 122 -13.52 3.79 -16.44
CA THR A 122 -13.68 2.42 -15.89
C THR A 122 -12.52 1.51 -16.27
N THR A 123 -11.89 1.81 -17.40
CA THR A 123 -10.67 1.22 -17.93
C THR A 123 -9.42 1.81 -17.27
N THR A 124 -9.51 3.01 -16.68
CA THR A 124 -8.36 3.65 -16.01
C THR A 124 -8.15 3.24 -14.56
N ALA A 125 -9.15 2.90 -13.74
CA ALA A 125 -8.84 2.42 -12.37
C ALA A 125 -8.16 1.05 -12.40
N ARG A 126 -8.71 0.10 -13.18
CA ARG A 126 -8.08 -1.20 -13.46
C ARG A 126 -6.84 -1.05 -14.33
N GLY A 127 -6.82 -0.16 -15.31
CA GLY A 127 -5.65 0.11 -16.17
C GLY A 127 -4.51 0.78 -15.42
N ARG A 128 -4.78 1.68 -14.47
CA ARG A 128 -3.80 2.28 -13.56
C ARG A 128 -3.32 1.28 -12.53
N ALA A 129 -4.20 0.45 -11.96
CA ALA A 129 -3.78 -0.65 -11.09
C ALA A 129 -2.89 -1.64 -11.85
N ARG A 130 -3.28 -2.06 -13.06
CA ARG A 130 -2.48 -2.91 -13.95
C ARG A 130 -1.17 -2.25 -14.39
N SER A 131 -1.18 -0.96 -14.69
CA SER A 131 0.02 -0.19 -15.07
C SER A 131 0.97 -0.03 -13.89
N ARG A 132 0.46 0.23 -12.67
CA ARG A 132 1.27 0.24 -11.44
C ARG A 132 1.84 -1.14 -11.12
N VAL A 133 1.04 -2.19 -11.29
CA VAL A 133 1.51 -3.58 -11.15
C VAL A 133 2.60 -3.89 -12.17
N ALA A 134 2.37 -3.59 -13.45
CA ALA A 134 3.34 -3.83 -14.51
C ALA A 134 4.64 -3.01 -14.34
N GLU A 135 4.53 -1.73 -13.95
CA GLU A 135 5.69 -0.89 -13.69
C GLU A 135 6.46 -1.34 -12.44
N HIS A 136 5.76 -1.78 -11.39
CA HIS A 136 6.40 -2.35 -10.21
C HIS A 136 7.06 -3.69 -10.53
N GLU A 137 6.41 -4.57 -11.30
CA GLU A 137 6.99 -5.82 -11.78
C GLU A 137 8.24 -5.58 -12.63
N ARG A 138 8.22 -4.58 -13.52
CA ARG A 138 9.39 -4.18 -14.32
C ARG A 138 10.55 -3.74 -13.43
N ARG A 139 10.32 -2.80 -12.50
CA ARG A 139 11.35 -2.31 -11.57
C ARG A 139 11.87 -3.41 -10.66
N CYS A 140 11.00 -4.30 -10.18
CA CYS A 140 11.42 -5.46 -9.40
C CYS A 140 12.27 -6.41 -10.23
N GLY A 141 11.94 -6.65 -11.50
CA GLY A 141 12.77 -7.42 -12.41
C GLY A 141 14.19 -6.85 -12.52
N GLU A 142 14.30 -5.55 -12.77
CA GLU A 142 15.58 -4.84 -12.86
C GLU A 142 16.37 -4.91 -11.53
N ALA A 143 15.71 -4.66 -10.40
CA ALA A 143 16.34 -4.72 -9.09
C ALA A 143 16.76 -6.15 -8.69
N LEU A 144 16.00 -7.17 -9.14
CA LEU A 144 16.33 -8.58 -8.93
C LEU A 144 17.56 -9.01 -9.72
N GLU A 145 17.71 -8.54 -10.96
CA GLU A 145 18.90 -8.79 -11.78
C GLU A 145 20.16 -8.21 -11.13
N ILE A 146 20.07 -6.99 -10.56
CA ILE A 146 21.18 -6.34 -9.85
C ILE A 146 21.50 -7.05 -8.53
N SER A 147 20.48 -7.39 -7.73
CA SER A 147 20.67 -7.98 -6.40
C SER A 147 21.16 -9.43 -6.48
N GLY A 148 20.69 -10.16 -7.49
CA GLY A 148 21.02 -11.54 -7.75
C GLY A 148 20.56 -12.54 -6.68
N PRO A 149 20.78 -13.85 -6.91
CA PRO A 149 20.37 -14.93 -6.00
C PRO A 149 21.05 -14.91 -4.62
N GLY A 150 22.24 -14.32 -4.53
CA GLY A 150 22.99 -14.19 -3.27
C GLY A 150 22.24 -13.40 -2.21
N PHE A 151 21.52 -12.34 -2.60
CA PHE A 151 20.67 -11.55 -1.70
C PHE A 151 19.62 -12.40 -0.97
N PHE A 152 19.09 -13.42 -1.66
CA PHE A 152 18.07 -14.33 -1.12
C PHE A 152 18.67 -15.51 -0.34
N GLY A 153 20.00 -15.53 -0.17
CA GLY A 153 20.74 -16.55 0.56
C GLY A 153 21.09 -17.79 -0.27
N TYR A 154 21.10 -17.68 -1.60
CA TYR A 154 21.51 -18.76 -2.50
C TYR A 154 22.63 -18.27 -3.45
N PRO A 155 23.85 -18.00 -2.93
CA PRO A 155 24.98 -17.62 -3.77
C PRO A 155 25.28 -18.75 -4.77
N GLY A 156 25.34 -18.42 -6.06
CA GLY A 156 25.51 -19.41 -7.14
C GLY A 156 24.22 -20.07 -7.64
N GLY A 157 23.06 -19.66 -7.12
CA GLY A 157 21.77 -20.02 -7.74
C GLY A 157 21.54 -19.32 -9.08
N GLU A 158 20.58 -19.81 -9.83
CA GLU A 158 20.07 -19.20 -11.07
C GLU A 158 18.72 -18.54 -10.80
N LEU A 159 18.56 -17.29 -11.21
CA LEU A 159 17.28 -16.58 -11.11
C LEU A 159 16.47 -16.79 -12.40
N ILE A 160 15.28 -17.36 -12.26
CA ILE A 160 14.40 -17.73 -13.38
C ILE A 160 13.09 -16.96 -13.26
N ARG A 161 12.71 -16.22 -14.31
CA ARG A 161 11.37 -15.61 -14.40
C ARG A 161 10.36 -16.65 -14.91
N VAL A 162 9.45 -17.07 -14.05
CA VAL A 162 8.40 -18.04 -14.39
C VAL A 162 7.17 -17.30 -14.92
N VAL A 163 6.98 -17.35 -16.25
CA VAL A 163 5.90 -16.63 -16.95
C VAL A 163 4.57 -17.39 -16.92
N ARG A 164 4.61 -18.73 -16.77
CA ARG A 164 3.43 -19.59 -16.68
C ARG A 164 3.67 -20.73 -15.69
N SER A 165 2.70 -20.97 -14.82
CA SER A 165 2.62 -22.10 -13.89
C SER A 165 1.15 -22.43 -13.69
N ASP A 166 0.84 -23.72 -13.53
CA ASP A 166 -0.54 -24.16 -13.24
C ASP A 166 -0.95 -23.89 -11.78
N LEU A 167 0.03 -23.69 -10.89
CA LEU A 167 -0.18 -23.49 -9.45
C LEU A 167 -0.13 -22.02 -9.04
N PHE A 168 0.75 -21.24 -9.66
CA PHE A 168 1.02 -19.87 -9.25
C PHE A 168 0.89 -18.88 -10.40
N SER A 169 0.44 -17.66 -10.08
CA SER A 169 0.63 -16.51 -10.95
C SER A 169 2.12 -16.28 -11.23
N GLN A 170 2.46 -15.48 -12.25
CA GLN A 170 3.84 -15.07 -12.55
C GLN A 170 4.66 -14.73 -11.30
N PHE A 171 5.87 -15.28 -11.24
CA PHE A 171 6.80 -15.15 -10.12
C PHE A 171 8.24 -15.38 -10.58
N PHE A 172 9.20 -15.06 -9.73
CA PHE A 172 10.60 -15.40 -9.95
C PHE A 172 10.98 -16.57 -9.06
N MET A 173 11.83 -17.45 -9.55
CA MET A 173 12.31 -18.62 -8.84
C MET A 173 13.83 -18.58 -8.76
N ILE A 174 14.39 -19.01 -7.65
CA ILE A 174 15.82 -19.33 -7.57
C ILE A 174 15.96 -20.84 -7.62
N GLN A 175 16.75 -21.31 -8.59
CA GLN A 175 17.10 -22.70 -8.76
C GLN A 175 18.57 -22.92 -8.39
N MET A 176 18.88 -24.03 -7.75
CA MET A 176 20.27 -24.42 -7.47
C MET A 176 20.40 -25.91 -7.76
N ASN A 177 21.36 -26.29 -8.61
CA ASN A 177 21.59 -27.67 -9.04
C ASN A 177 20.31 -28.34 -9.60
N GLY A 178 19.54 -27.62 -10.42
CA GLY A 178 18.31 -28.14 -11.02
C GLY A 178 17.11 -28.21 -10.08
N ARG A 179 17.23 -27.80 -8.81
CA ARG A 179 16.14 -27.87 -7.83
C ARG A 179 15.61 -26.48 -7.44
N PRO A 180 14.30 -26.28 -7.37
CA PRO A 180 13.71 -25.04 -6.86
C PRO A 180 14.10 -24.84 -5.39
N ARG A 181 14.58 -23.65 -5.05
CA ARG A 181 15.00 -23.30 -3.68
C ARG A 181 14.14 -22.19 -3.09
N ALA A 182 13.90 -21.14 -3.87
CA ALA A 182 13.08 -20.02 -3.42
C ALA A 182 12.08 -19.57 -4.49
N ALA A 183 10.93 -19.09 -4.03
CA ALA A 183 9.97 -18.35 -4.85
C ALA A 183 9.92 -16.89 -4.40
N ILE A 184 9.85 -15.98 -5.36
CA ILE A 184 9.82 -14.54 -5.15
C ILE A 184 8.59 -13.99 -5.87
N PHE A 185 7.64 -13.51 -5.09
CA PHE A 185 6.39 -12.94 -5.57
C PHE A 185 6.43 -11.42 -5.47
N VAL A 186 6.22 -10.75 -6.59
CA VAL A 186 6.07 -9.29 -6.62
C VAL A 186 4.60 -8.93 -6.40
N ARG A 187 4.31 -8.00 -5.46
CA ARG A 187 2.94 -7.63 -5.09
C ARG A 187 2.81 -6.13 -4.88
N VAL A 188 1.78 -5.53 -5.49
CA VAL A 188 1.38 -4.15 -5.24
C VAL A 188 0.17 -4.16 -4.31
N GLY A 189 0.24 -3.42 -3.20
CA GLY A 189 -0.81 -3.38 -2.15
C GLY A 189 -2.14 -2.75 -2.55
N ASP A 190 -2.31 -2.36 -3.82
CA ASP A 190 -3.50 -1.64 -4.32
C ASP A 190 -4.58 -2.60 -4.83
N THR A 191 -4.89 -3.63 -4.04
CA THR A 191 -6.09 -4.43 -4.28
C THR A 191 -7.28 -3.71 -3.67
N SER A 192 -8.44 -3.72 -4.31
CA SER A 192 -9.71 -3.18 -3.78
C SER A 192 -10.18 -3.82 -2.45
N ARG A 193 -9.38 -4.70 -1.85
CA ARG A 193 -9.64 -5.43 -0.61
C ARG A 193 -8.96 -4.70 0.54
N LYS A 194 -9.53 -4.82 1.74
CA LYS A 194 -8.87 -4.37 2.98
C LYS A 194 -7.52 -5.06 3.13
N GLU A 195 -6.51 -4.33 3.60
CA GLU A 195 -5.11 -4.77 3.68
C GLU A 195 -4.96 -6.05 4.50
N GLU A 196 -5.75 -6.21 5.57
CA GLU A 196 -5.73 -7.39 6.43
C GLU A 196 -6.13 -8.66 5.67
N ARG A 197 -7.19 -8.55 4.85
CA ARG A 197 -7.68 -9.68 4.05
C ARG A 197 -6.70 -10.03 2.93
N ALA A 198 -6.10 -9.01 2.31
CA ALA A 198 -5.08 -9.22 1.30
C ALA A 198 -3.82 -9.89 1.91
N ALA A 199 -3.40 -9.48 3.10
CA ALA A 199 -2.29 -10.09 3.81
C ALA A 199 -2.56 -11.56 4.17
N ALA A 200 -3.77 -11.86 4.67
CA ALA A 200 -4.18 -13.24 4.97
C ALA A 200 -4.19 -14.14 3.71
N ASP A 201 -4.65 -13.63 2.57
CA ASP A 201 -4.63 -14.35 1.29
C ASP A 201 -3.18 -14.58 0.80
N LEU A 202 -2.28 -13.60 0.98
CA LEU A 202 -0.86 -13.77 0.67
C LEU A 202 -0.19 -14.79 1.59
N LEU A 203 -0.50 -14.80 2.89
CA LEU A 203 0.04 -15.80 3.82
C LEU A 203 -0.40 -17.23 3.44
N LYS A 204 -1.67 -17.40 3.01
CA LYS A 204 -2.15 -18.69 2.48
C LYS A 204 -1.38 -19.12 1.24
N LEU A 205 -1.20 -18.21 0.29
CA LEU A 205 -0.41 -18.47 -0.92
C LEU A 205 1.03 -18.87 -0.56
N ALA A 206 1.65 -18.16 0.38
CA ALA A 206 3.00 -18.45 0.86
C ALA A 206 3.09 -19.83 1.51
N SER A 207 2.10 -20.17 2.33
CA SER A 207 2.02 -21.47 3.01
C SER A 207 1.89 -22.62 2.01
N PHE A 208 1.13 -22.42 0.93
CA PHE A 208 1.07 -23.38 -0.17
C PHE A 208 2.39 -23.43 -0.97
N ALA A 209 3.01 -22.29 -1.26
CA ALA A 209 4.31 -22.25 -1.95
C ALA A 209 5.42 -22.95 -1.15
N ARG A 210 5.38 -22.86 0.18
CA ARG A 210 6.35 -23.51 1.08
C ARG A 210 6.47 -25.03 0.87
N THR A 211 5.45 -25.69 0.34
CA THR A 211 5.53 -27.14 0.05
C THR A 211 6.50 -27.46 -1.10
N TYR A 212 6.89 -26.46 -1.89
CA TYR A 212 7.78 -26.61 -3.05
C TYR A 212 9.10 -25.82 -2.91
N PHE A 213 9.13 -24.81 -2.04
CA PHE A 213 10.26 -23.90 -1.87
C PHE A 213 10.65 -23.78 -0.41
N GLU A 214 11.95 -23.73 -0.13
CA GLU A 214 12.48 -23.53 1.22
C GLU A 214 12.23 -22.10 1.71
N LYS A 215 12.36 -21.12 0.81
CA LYS A 215 12.12 -19.71 1.10
C LYS A 215 11.07 -19.12 0.16
N VAL A 216 10.12 -18.40 0.74
CA VAL A 216 9.12 -17.62 0.00
C VAL A 216 9.34 -16.15 0.31
N TRP A 217 9.60 -15.37 -0.74
CA TRP A 217 9.80 -13.94 -0.67
C TRP A 217 8.60 -13.19 -1.25
N TYR A 218 8.20 -12.11 -0.58
CA TYR A 218 7.36 -11.07 -1.20
C TYR A 218 8.14 -9.78 -1.33
N ILE A 219 8.09 -9.17 -2.51
CA ILE A 219 8.66 -7.85 -2.78
C ILE A 219 7.53 -6.87 -3.01
N PHE A 220 7.55 -5.76 -2.24
CA PHE A 220 6.56 -4.71 -2.26
C PHE A 220 7.14 -3.34 -2.67
N PRO A 221 6.30 -2.36 -3.03
CA PRO A 221 6.74 -0.98 -3.14
C PRO A 221 7.23 -0.42 -1.80
N ASN A 222 8.09 0.60 -1.86
CA ASN A 222 8.49 1.37 -0.69
C ASN A 222 7.25 1.94 0.03
N GLY A 223 7.21 1.84 1.36
CA GLY A 223 6.09 2.34 2.17
C GLY A 223 4.80 1.52 2.05
N SER A 224 4.84 0.29 1.52
CA SER A 224 3.65 -0.55 1.38
C SER A 224 3.09 -0.98 2.74
N SER A 225 1.92 -0.46 3.08
CA SER A 225 1.12 -0.85 4.25
C SER A 225 0.80 -2.35 4.29
N LEU A 226 0.58 -2.98 3.13
CA LEU A 226 0.37 -4.43 2.99
C LEU A 226 1.57 -5.26 3.46
N ALA A 227 2.80 -4.77 3.27
CA ALA A 227 4.00 -5.44 3.77
C ALA A 227 3.99 -5.51 5.31
N HIS A 228 3.53 -4.44 5.97
CA HIS A 228 3.39 -4.44 7.43
C HIS A 228 2.30 -5.39 7.92
N GLU A 229 1.15 -5.44 7.26
CA GLU A 229 0.09 -6.39 7.61
C GLU A 229 0.55 -7.84 7.42
N LEU A 230 1.20 -8.16 6.31
CA LEU A 230 1.75 -9.50 6.09
C LEU A 230 2.85 -9.85 7.10
N ALA A 231 3.70 -8.89 7.49
CA ALA A 231 4.69 -9.10 8.54
C ALA A 231 4.02 -9.44 9.89
N PHE A 232 2.92 -8.77 10.24
CA PHE A 232 2.16 -9.06 11.45
C PHE A 232 1.58 -10.47 11.44
N TYR A 233 0.86 -10.85 10.37
CA TYR A 233 0.33 -12.21 10.21
C TYR A 233 1.45 -13.25 10.22
N GLY A 234 2.53 -13.03 9.46
CA GLY A 234 3.68 -13.93 9.40
C GLY A 234 4.40 -14.10 10.73
N HIS A 235 4.48 -13.05 11.55
CA HIS A 235 5.04 -13.14 12.90
C HIS A 235 4.15 -13.99 13.82
N SER A 236 2.83 -13.80 13.76
CA SER A 236 1.87 -14.51 14.62
C SER A 236 1.89 -16.03 14.45
N VAL A 237 2.31 -16.52 13.27
CA VAL A 237 2.43 -17.96 12.96
C VAL A 237 3.89 -18.44 12.90
N LYS A 238 4.85 -17.64 13.41
CA LYS A 238 6.29 -17.95 13.39
C LYS A 238 6.84 -18.27 12.00
N ALA A 239 6.30 -17.64 10.96
CA ALA A 239 6.75 -17.82 9.57
C ALA A 239 7.83 -16.81 9.16
N LEU A 240 7.72 -15.57 9.66
CA LEU A 240 8.55 -14.45 9.24
C LEU A 240 10.00 -14.65 9.68
N GLY A 241 10.93 -14.64 8.72
CA GLY A 241 12.36 -14.87 8.95
C GLY A 241 12.79 -16.35 8.92
N GLU A 242 11.84 -17.28 9.04
CA GLU A 242 12.08 -18.73 8.99
C GLU A 242 11.99 -19.24 7.54
N TRP A 243 10.83 -19.07 6.93
CA TRP A 243 10.56 -19.46 5.54
C TRP A 243 9.84 -18.38 4.74
N LEU A 244 9.20 -17.42 5.42
CA LEU A 244 8.58 -16.26 4.81
C LEU A 244 9.49 -15.04 4.99
N TYR A 245 9.85 -14.39 3.89
CA TYR A 245 10.71 -13.22 3.87
C TYR A 245 10.06 -12.10 3.08
N LEU A 246 10.31 -10.86 3.50
CA LEU A 246 9.70 -9.68 2.91
C LEU A 246 10.80 -8.70 2.50
N GLY A 247 10.63 -8.08 1.34
CA GLY A 247 11.49 -7.03 0.82
C GLY A 247 10.66 -5.87 0.29
N THR A 248 11.28 -4.69 0.25
CA THR A 248 10.70 -3.51 -0.40
C THR A 248 11.70 -2.94 -1.39
N LEU A 249 11.22 -2.36 -2.49
CA LEU A 249 12.07 -1.52 -3.31
C LEU A 249 12.57 -0.32 -2.50
N SER A 250 13.83 0.06 -2.73
CA SER A 250 14.41 1.32 -2.26
C SER A 250 13.61 2.52 -2.80
N GLN A 251 13.80 3.70 -2.20
CA GLN A 251 13.09 4.91 -2.64
C GLN A 251 13.38 5.27 -4.11
N ASP A 252 14.59 5.01 -4.58
CA ASP A 252 14.98 5.20 -5.98
C ASP A 252 14.60 4.01 -6.89
N SER A 253 14.00 2.96 -6.33
CA SER A 253 13.57 1.74 -7.01
C SER A 253 14.68 0.93 -7.69
N LYS A 254 15.94 1.11 -7.26
CA LYS A 254 17.10 0.43 -7.88
C LYS A 254 17.57 -0.81 -7.13
N SER A 255 17.26 -0.92 -5.84
CA SER A 255 17.66 -2.06 -5.01
C SER A 255 16.47 -2.61 -4.22
N ILE A 256 16.65 -3.82 -3.71
CA ILE A 256 15.70 -4.47 -2.81
C ILE A 256 16.30 -4.38 -1.41
N ASP A 257 15.55 -3.76 -0.49
CA ASP A 257 15.90 -3.70 0.92
C ASP A 257 15.09 -4.76 1.68
N PRO A 258 15.71 -5.56 2.56
CA PRO A 258 14.98 -6.42 3.46
C PRO A 258 14.00 -5.59 4.30
N PHE A 259 12.76 -6.04 4.39
CA PHE A 259 11.75 -5.34 5.18
C PHE A 259 12.05 -5.53 6.68
N LYS A 260 12.47 -4.44 7.33
CA LYS A 260 12.90 -4.44 8.75
C LYS A 260 11.83 -3.92 9.73
N ASN A 261 10.75 -3.30 9.25
CA ASN A 261 9.81 -2.61 10.12
C ASN A 261 8.80 -3.57 10.77
N ARG A 262 9.09 -3.96 12.01
CA ARG A 262 8.19 -4.76 12.89
C ARG A 262 7.27 -3.89 13.77
N GLY A 263 7.34 -2.56 13.70
CA GLY A 263 6.68 -1.64 14.64
C GLY A 263 5.15 -1.75 14.65
N ARG A 264 4.51 -1.94 13.49
CA ARG A 264 3.05 -2.11 13.37
C ARG A 264 2.53 -3.40 14.04
N ALA A 265 3.38 -4.43 14.15
CA ALA A 265 3.04 -5.66 14.85
C ALA A 265 3.02 -5.45 16.37
N LEU A 266 4.01 -4.70 16.88
CA LEU A 266 4.08 -4.31 18.29
C LEU A 266 2.90 -3.40 18.68
N GLU A 267 2.54 -2.44 17.82
CA GLU A 267 1.41 -1.51 18.03
C GLU A 267 0.06 -2.25 18.13
N ARG A 268 -0.18 -3.25 17.27
CA ARG A 268 -1.42 -4.06 17.32
C ARG A 268 -1.49 -5.03 18.51
N GLU A 269 -0.37 -5.62 18.89
CA GLU A 269 -0.30 -6.47 20.09
C GLU A 269 -0.53 -5.65 21.38
N LEU A 270 -0.03 -4.42 21.42
CA LEU A 270 -0.12 -3.53 22.58
C LEU A 270 -1.47 -2.81 22.71
N MET A 271 -2.11 -2.41 21.60
CA MET A 271 -3.33 -1.57 21.64
C MET A 271 -4.63 -2.38 21.78
N ASP A 272 -4.75 -3.53 21.10
CA ASP A 272 -6.05 -4.21 20.99
C ASP A 272 -6.05 -5.66 21.52
N GLY A 273 -4.91 -6.21 21.93
CA GLY A 273 -4.78 -7.66 22.16
C GLY A 273 -5.22 -8.48 20.94
N VAL A 274 -5.15 -7.89 19.73
CA VAL A 274 -5.72 -8.45 18.51
C VAL A 274 -4.93 -9.68 18.14
N ASP A 275 -5.57 -10.81 18.39
CA ASP A 275 -5.18 -12.04 17.75
C ASP A 275 -5.60 -11.98 16.26
N PRO A 276 -4.64 -11.97 15.31
CA PRO A 276 -4.96 -12.02 13.88
C PRO A 276 -5.74 -13.28 13.47
N MET A 277 -5.72 -14.30 14.33
CA MET A 277 -6.40 -15.57 14.16
C MET A 277 -7.71 -15.65 14.96
N ARG A 278 -8.16 -14.52 15.52
CA ARG A 278 -9.43 -14.43 16.24
C ARG A 278 -10.59 -14.69 15.30
N TRP A 279 -11.60 -15.39 15.80
CA TRP A 279 -12.88 -15.55 15.14
C TRP A 279 -14.02 -15.25 16.10
N ASP A 280 -15.12 -14.74 15.54
CA ASP A 280 -16.39 -14.54 16.21
C ASP A 280 -17.46 -15.27 15.39
N GLY A 281 -18.41 -15.92 16.05
CA GLY A 281 -19.44 -16.73 15.41
C GLY A 281 -20.64 -16.97 16.31
N PHE A 282 -21.54 -17.82 15.86
CA PHE A 282 -22.71 -18.24 16.63
C PHE A 282 -22.75 -19.75 16.68
N ASN A 283 -22.97 -20.29 17.88
CA ASN A 283 -23.23 -21.71 18.03
C ASN A 283 -24.61 -22.00 17.43
N LEU A 284 -24.68 -22.88 16.42
CA LEU A 284 -25.90 -23.10 15.64
C LEU A 284 -27.05 -23.70 16.46
N SER A 285 -26.75 -24.52 17.48
CA SER A 285 -27.77 -25.16 18.32
C SER A 285 -28.28 -24.25 19.43
N THR A 286 -27.42 -23.41 20.00
CA THR A 286 -27.78 -22.53 21.12
C THR A 286 -28.04 -21.08 20.72
N GLN A 287 -27.71 -20.71 19.47
CA GLN A 287 -27.71 -19.34 18.93
C GLN A 287 -26.88 -18.33 19.75
N ARG A 288 -26.04 -18.83 20.67
CA ARG A 288 -25.18 -17.98 21.50
C ARG A 288 -23.97 -17.52 20.70
N LYS A 289 -23.57 -16.27 20.94
CA LYS A 289 -22.28 -15.76 20.44
C LYS A 289 -21.16 -16.64 21.00
N SER A 290 -20.28 -17.05 20.10
CA SER A 290 -19.06 -17.76 20.40
C SER A 290 -17.90 -16.98 19.80
N HIS A 291 -16.75 -17.04 20.44
CA HIS A 291 -15.53 -16.40 19.97
C HIS A 291 -14.35 -17.29 20.34
N GLY A 292 -13.24 -17.14 19.64
CA GLY A 292 -12.05 -17.94 19.90
C GLY A 292 -10.87 -17.51 19.04
N SER A 293 -9.82 -18.33 19.08
CA SER A 293 -8.56 -18.13 18.36
C SER A 293 -8.19 -19.38 17.59
N LEU A 294 -7.74 -19.23 16.34
CA LEU A 294 -7.17 -20.35 15.56
C LEU A 294 -5.69 -20.64 15.90
N ARG A 295 -5.09 -19.93 16.87
CA ARG A 295 -3.68 -20.15 17.27
C ARG A 295 -3.43 -21.55 17.83
N HIS A 296 -4.43 -22.15 18.51
CA HIS A 296 -4.28 -23.43 19.20
C HIS A 296 -4.32 -24.68 18.31
N ALA A 297 -4.61 -24.55 17.00
CA ALA A 297 -4.69 -25.72 16.12
C ALA A 297 -3.36 -26.13 15.48
N LEU A 298 -2.29 -25.34 15.62
CA LEU A 298 -0.99 -25.59 14.97
C LEU A 298 0.08 -26.21 15.89
N SER A 299 -0.14 -26.23 17.21
CA SER A 299 0.82 -26.81 18.18
C SER A 299 0.62 -28.31 18.42
N ASP A 300 -0.58 -28.85 18.24
CA ASP A 300 -0.92 -30.19 18.71
C ASP A 300 -0.65 -31.30 17.67
N GLN A 301 0.05 -31.00 16.57
CA GLN A 301 0.43 -31.99 15.55
C GLN A 301 1.94 -32.33 15.51
N LEU A 302 2.74 -31.85 16.48
CA LEU A 302 4.18 -32.14 16.52
C LEU A 302 4.68 -32.85 17.79
N GLU A 303 3.80 -33.25 18.70
CA GLU A 303 4.20 -34.06 19.86
C GLU A 303 3.33 -35.31 20.01
N LYS A 304 3.69 -36.36 19.28
CA LYS A 304 3.82 -37.71 19.84
C LYS A 304 5.01 -38.41 19.18
N PRO A 305 6.13 -38.63 19.89
CA PRO A 305 6.96 -39.78 19.59
C PRO A 305 6.16 -41.02 20.00
N GLU A 306 5.92 -41.93 19.06
CA GLU A 306 5.55 -43.30 19.42
C GLU A 306 6.79 -43.95 20.06
N GLU A 307 6.60 -44.46 21.28
CA GLU A 307 7.47 -45.46 21.91
C GLU A 307 7.37 -46.81 21.18
#